data_AF-A0A550GMV9-F1
#
_entry.id   AF-A0A550GMV9-F1
#
_cell.length_a   1.000
_cell.length_b   1.000
_cell.length_c   1.000
_cell.angle_alpha   90.00
_cell.angle_beta   90.00
_cell.angle_gamma   90.00
#
_symmetry.space_group_name_H-M   'P 1'
#
loop_
_entity.id
_entity.type
_entity.pdbx_description
1 polymer ?
#
loop_
_entity_poly.entity_id
_entity_poly.type
_entity_poly.pdbx_seq_one_letter_code
_entity_poly.pdbx_strand_id
1 'polypeptide(L)'
;MDEVLEMLDRTTKRIQKTLEENKTKAAKQTAAYEEILQSKEASEEQKTKALMGKTLELDRVERLSSQLSLLYALQIFAFKVKVMEITVGNINEQLGKSGILEKSKEIEDIKKNIDELKILVEAQFKAMKEIKEDQGNNLTYIH
;
A
#
# COMPACT_ATOMS: atom_id res chain seq x y z
N MET A 1 -17.17 -3.85 -0.66
CA MET A 1 -16.01 -4.75 -0.40
C MET A 1 -15.40 -5.36 -1.65
N ASP A 2 -16.16 -5.98 -2.55
CA ASP A 2 -15.56 -6.62 -3.74
C ASP A 2 -14.87 -5.58 -4.65
N GLU A 3 -15.51 -4.42 -4.84
CA GLU A 3 -14.90 -3.28 -5.54
C GLU A 3 -13.63 -2.75 -4.84
N VAL A 4 -13.64 -2.69 -3.50
CA VAL A 4 -12.48 -2.25 -2.71
C VAL A 4 -11.31 -3.21 -2.87
N LEU A 5 -11.57 -4.52 -2.83
CA LEU A 5 -10.57 -5.56 -3.05
C LEU A 5 -10.01 -5.51 -4.47
N GLU A 6 -10.85 -5.29 -5.48
CA GLU A 6 -10.41 -5.14 -6.87
C GLU A 6 -9.55 -3.87 -7.06
N MET A 7 -9.98 -2.75 -6.50
CA MET A 7 -9.22 -1.50 -6.55
C MET A 7 -7.88 -1.61 -5.80
N LEU A 8 -7.86 -2.28 -4.65
CA LEU A 8 -6.63 -2.59 -3.91
C LEU A 8 -5.68 -3.43 -4.76
N ASP A 9 -6.16 -4.52 -5.35
CA ASP A 9 -5.35 -5.39 -6.22
C ASP A 9 -4.75 -4.63 -7.41
N ARG A 10 -5.57 -3.87 -8.15
CA ARG A 10 -5.10 -3.03 -9.26
C ARG A 10 -4.06 -2.01 -8.79
N THR A 11 -4.29 -1.38 -7.64
CA THR A 11 -3.39 -0.36 -7.08
C THR A 11 -2.07 -0.96 -6.62
N THR A 12 -2.11 -2.10 -5.93
CA THR A 12 -0.93 -2.86 -5.48
C THR A 12 -0.08 -3.27 -6.67
N LYS A 13 -0.68 -3.88 -7.70
CA LYS A 13 0.03 -4.28 -8.94
C LYS A 13 0.70 -3.10 -9.65
N ARG A 14 0.00 -1.96 -9.73
CA ARG A 14 0.57 -0.74 -10.31
C ARG A 14 1.79 -0.25 -9.53
N ILE A 15 1.71 -0.15 -8.21
CA ILE A 15 2.86 0.28 -7.39
C ILE A 15 3.99 -0.72 -7.42
N GLN A 16 3.70 -2.02 -7.40
CA GLN A 16 4.70 -3.06 -7.53
C GLN A 16 5.49 -2.89 -8.84
N LYS A 17 4.79 -2.69 -9.97
CA LYS A 17 5.44 -2.40 -11.25
C LYS A 17 6.32 -1.16 -11.18
N THR A 18 5.80 -0.05 -10.66
CA THR A 18 6.56 1.20 -10.49
C THR A 18 7.78 1.00 -9.60
N LEU A 19 7.68 0.25 -8.51
CA LEU A 19 8.81 -0.04 -7.62
C LEU A 19 9.92 -0.81 -8.36
N GLU A 20 9.59 -1.84 -9.11
CA GLU A 20 10.58 -2.64 -9.85
C GLU A 20 11.28 -1.83 -10.96
N GLU A 21 10.54 -1.00 -11.68
CA GLU A 21 11.11 -0.05 -12.64
C GLU A 21 12.07 0.95 -11.96
N ASN A 22 11.68 1.49 -10.80
CA ASN A 22 12.49 2.46 -10.06
C ASN A 22 13.72 1.81 -9.41
N LYS A 23 13.63 0.56 -8.92
CA LYS A 23 14.80 -0.20 -8.44
C LYS A 23 15.85 -0.34 -9.54
N THR A 24 15.42 -0.67 -10.75
CA THR A 24 16.32 -0.85 -11.90
C THR A 24 16.99 0.48 -12.28
N LYS A 25 16.23 1.58 -12.27
CA LYS A 25 16.76 2.92 -12.53
C LYS A 25 17.74 3.36 -11.43
N ALA A 26 17.33 3.23 -10.18
CA ALA A 26 18.12 3.60 -9.01
C ALA A 26 19.43 2.81 -8.95
N ALA A 27 19.42 1.52 -9.28
CA ALA A 27 20.64 0.71 -9.35
C ALA A 27 21.66 1.27 -10.36
N LYS A 28 21.20 1.65 -11.55
CA LYS A 28 22.07 2.26 -12.59
C LYS A 28 22.60 3.62 -12.16
N GLN A 29 21.73 4.49 -11.62
CA GLN A 29 22.14 5.83 -11.20
C GLN A 29 23.04 5.81 -9.97
N THR A 30 22.75 4.92 -9.01
CA THR A 30 23.59 4.73 -7.82
C THR A 30 24.99 4.26 -8.18
N ALA A 31 25.13 3.38 -9.17
CA ALA A 31 26.44 2.97 -9.69
C ALA A 31 27.21 4.16 -10.27
N ALA A 32 26.57 4.99 -11.10
CA ALA A 32 27.19 6.20 -11.65
C ALA A 32 27.60 7.22 -10.57
N TYR A 33 26.76 7.41 -9.53
CA TYR A 33 27.12 8.27 -8.40
C TYR A 33 28.30 7.70 -7.60
N GLU A 34 28.35 6.37 -7.42
CA GLU A 34 29.45 5.70 -6.74
C GLU A 34 30.79 5.90 -7.47
N GLU A 35 30.79 5.84 -8.81
CA GLU A 35 31.98 6.14 -9.61
C GLU A 35 32.49 7.58 -9.39
N ILE A 36 31.58 8.56 -9.31
CA ILE A 36 31.93 9.96 -9.02
C ILE A 36 32.50 10.10 -7.60
N LEU A 37 31.90 9.42 -6.62
CA LEU A 37 32.35 9.46 -5.23
C LEU A 37 33.74 8.85 -5.03
N GLN A 38 34.05 7.79 -5.78
CA GLN A 38 35.35 7.09 -5.74
C GLN A 38 36.41 7.75 -6.62
N SER A 39 36.03 8.63 -7.55
CA SER A 39 36.96 9.31 -8.43
C SER A 39 37.87 10.28 -7.65
N LYS A 40 39.18 10.17 -7.91
CA LYS A 40 40.18 11.12 -7.41
C LYS A 40 40.15 12.46 -8.15
N GLU A 41 39.56 12.49 -9.35
CA GLU A 41 39.49 13.66 -10.23
C GLU A 41 38.21 14.48 -9.99
N ALA A 42 37.23 13.93 -9.27
CA ALA A 42 35.99 14.62 -8.95
C ALA A 42 36.20 15.70 -7.89
N SER A 43 35.64 16.89 -8.13
CA SER A 43 35.63 17.97 -7.15
C SER A 43 34.73 17.64 -5.95
N GLU A 44 34.95 18.30 -4.82
CA GLU A 44 34.10 18.15 -3.63
C GLU A 44 32.63 18.52 -3.92
N GLU A 45 32.39 19.49 -4.81
CA GLU A 45 31.04 19.85 -5.24
C GLU A 45 30.37 18.71 -6.03
N GLN A 46 31.12 18.07 -6.94
CA GLN A 46 30.62 16.92 -7.71
C GLN A 46 30.32 15.72 -6.82
N LYS A 47 31.19 15.44 -5.84
CA LYS A 47 30.98 14.39 -4.84
C LYS A 47 29.76 14.67 -3.97
N THR A 48 29.58 15.91 -3.52
CA THR A 48 28.41 16.32 -2.73
C THR A 48 27.12 16.12 -3.52
N LYS A 49 27.09 16.56 -4.79
CA LYS A 49 25.95 16.34 -5.69
C LYS A 49 25.65 14.85 -5.92
N ALA A 50 26.70 14.04 -6.12
CA ALA A 50 26.55 12.60 -6.30
C ALA A 50 26.00 11.92 -5.04
N LEU A 51 26.48 12.31 -3.84
CA LEU A 51 25.98 11.80 -2.57
C LEU A 51 24.49 12.12 -2.39
N MET A 52 24.09 13.39 -2.61
CA MET A 52 22.69 13.81 -2.52
C MET A 52 21.81 13.06 -3.52
N GLY A 53 22.24 12.96 -4.78
CA GLY A 53 21.52 12.23 -5.82
C GLY A 53 21.32 10.75 -5.47
N LYS A 54 22.37 10.09 -4.98
CA LYS A 54 22.30 8.70 -4.51
C LYS A 54 21.30 8.54 -3.36
N THR A 55 21.34 9.43 -2.37
CA THR A 55 20.40 9.39 -1.24
C THR A 55 18.95 9.55 -1.71
N LEU A 56 18.68 10.46 -2.64
CA LEU A 56 17.32 10.69 -3.15
C LEU A 56 16.75 9.51 -3.92
N GLU A 57 17.57 8.84 -4.75
CA GLU A 57 17.13 7.65 -5.48
C GLU A 57 16.84 6.48 -4.51
N LEU A 58 17.64 6.30 -3.46
CA LEU A 58 17.39 5.30 -2.43
C LEU A 58 16.13 5.60 -1.61
N ASP A 59 15.96 6.84 -1.15
CA ASP A 59 14.76 7.28 -0.41
C ASP A 59 13.48 7.08 -1.23
N ARG A 60 13.53 7.40 -2.53
CA ARG A 60 12.41 7.17 -3.44
C ARG A 60 12.01 5.69 -3.53
N VAL A 61 12.99 4.78 -3.61
CA VAL A 61 12.74 3.33 -3.66
C VAL A 61 12.18 2.84 -2.33
N GLU A 62 12.74 3.29 -1.20
CA GLU A 62 12.28 2.94 0.14
C GLU A 62 10.83 3.38 0.38
N ARG A 63 10.49 4.62 -0.03
CA ARG A 63 9.13 5.14 0.09
C ARG A 63 8.12 4.31 -0.70
N LEU A 64 8.44 3.96 -1.95
CA LEU A 64 7.59 3.09 -2.77
C LEU A 64 7.44 1.69 -2.15
N SER A 65 8.52 1.16 -1.57
CA SER A 65 8.51 -0.13 -0.88
C SER A 65 7.57 -0.10 0.33
N SER A 66 7.68 0.92 1.18
CA SER A 66 6.80 1.11 2.35
C SER A 66 5.33 1.28 1.97
N GLN A 67 5.05 2.04 0.89
CA GLN A 67 3.68 2.16 0.36
C GLN A 67 3.14 0.80 -0.12
N LEU A 68 3.96 0.01 -0.79
CA LEU A 68 3.56 -1.32 -1.24
C LEU A 68 3.27 -2.26 -0.07
N SER A 69 4.11 -2.24 0.97
CA SER A 69 3.88 -3.01 2.19
C SER A 69 2.55 -2.65 2.88
N LEU A 70 2.23 -1.35 2.96
CA LEU A 70 0.96 -0.89 3.54
C LEU A 70 -0.25 -1.35 2.72
N LEU A 71 -0.14 -1.30 1.38
CA LEU A 71 -1.20 -1.79 0.48
C LEU A 71 -1.44 -3.30 0.65
N TYR A 72 -0.38 -4.10 0.77
CA TYR A 72 -0.53 -5.53 1.06
C TYR A 72 -1.20 -5.78 2.41
N ALA A 73 -0.82 -5.03 3.45
CA ALA A 73 -1.45 -5.13 4.76
C ALA A 73 -2.95 -4.82 4.69
N LEU A 74 -3.34 -3.74 3.99
CA LEU A 74 -4.75 -3.40 3.81
C LEU A 74 -5.50 -4.44 2.97
N GLN A 75 -4.88 -4.99 1.93
CA GLN A 75 -5.47 -6.04 1.09
C GLN A 75 -5.76 -7.32 1.90
N ILE A 76 -4.81 -7.76 2.74
CA ILE A 76 -5.00 -8.90 3.65
C ILE A 76 -6.14 -8.62 4.63
N PHE A 77 -6.17 -7.41 5.21
CA PHE A 77 -7.20 -7.04 6.16
C PHE A 77 -8.60 -7.00 5.52
N ALA A 78 -8.72 -6.36 4.35
CA ALA A 78 -9.95 -6.31 3.56
C ALA A 78 -10.45 -7.72 3.21
N PHE A 79 -9.55 -8.63 2.85
CA PHE A 79 -9.89 -10.02 2.56
C PHE A 79 -10.42 -10.73 3.80
N LYS A 80 -9.78 -10.55 4.98
CA LYS A 80 -10.27 -11.14 6.24
C LYS A 80 -11.66 -10.62 6.61
N VAL A 81 -11.94 -9.33 6.43
CA VAL A 81 -13.28 -8.76 6.64
C VAL A 81 -14.31 -9.41 5.73
N LYS A 82 -13.98 -9.61 4.45
CA LYS A 82 -14.87 -10.31 3.50
C LYS A 82 -15.12 -11.77 3.90
N VAL A 83 -14.10 -12.49 4.35
CA VAL A 83 -14.24 -13.86 4.85
C VAL A 83 -15.19 -13.89 6.06
N MET A 84 -15.03 -12.97 7.02
CA MET A 84 -15.93 -12.89 8.17
C MET A 84 -17.38 -12.61 7.76
N GLU A 85 -17.60 -11.67 6.82
CA GLU A 85 -18.92 -11.37 6.27
C GLU A 85 -19.61 -12.64 5.72
N ILE A 86 -18.88 -13.40 4.89
CA ILE A 86 -19.40 -14.66 4.31
C ILE A 86 -19.66 -15.71 5.39
N THR A 87 -18.71 -15.91 6.31
CA THR A 87 -18.84 -16.93 7.37
C THR A 87 -20.02 -16.64 8.28
N VAL A 88 -20.20 -15.39 8.72
CA VAL A 88 -21.32 -15.00 9.59
C VAL A 88 -22.65 -15.07 8.83
N GLY A 89 -22.67 -14.72 7.54
CA GLY A 89 -23.81 -14.92 6.67
C GLY A 89 -24.25 -16.40 6.63
N ASN A 90 -23.31 -17.31 6.38
CA ASN A 90 -23.56 -18.75 6.34
C ASN A 90 -24.07 -19.30 7.68
N ILE A 91 -23.49 -18.90 8.80
CA ILE A 91 -23.94 -19.31 10.15
C ILE A 91 -25.37 -18.86 10.39
N ASN A 92 -25.68 -17.60 10.08
CA ASN A 92 -27.01 -17.03 10.24
C ASN A 92 -28.06 -17.76 9.38
N GLU A 93 -27.72 -18.16 8.15
CA GLU A 93 -28.60 -18.98 7.31
C GLU A 93 -28.83 -20.38 7.89
N GLN A 94 -27.79 -21.02 8.42
CA GLN A 94 -27.88 -22.35 9.01
C GLN A 94 -28.75 -22.35 10.27
N LEU A 95 -28.63 -21.33 11.13
CA LEU A 95 -29.49 -21.15 12.31
C LEU A 95 -30.95 -20.92 11.93
N GLY A 96 -31.20 -20.13 10.89
CA GLY A 96 -32.56 -19.95 10.35
C GLY A 96 -33.17 -21.27 9.87
N LYS A 97 -32.37 -22.15 9.25
CA LYS A 97 -32.79 -23.48 8.79
C LYS A 97 -32.99 -24.49 9.93
N SER A 98 -32.31 -24.35 11.06
CA SER A 98 -32.41 -25.29 12.18
C SER A 98 -33.62 -25.05 13.08
N GLY A 99 -34.43 -24.02 12.81
CA GLY A 99 -35.58 -23.66 13.65
C GLY A 99 -35.18 -23.03 14.99
N ILE A 100 -33.88 -22.80 15.21
CA ILE A 100 -33.36 -21.97 16.30
C ILE A 100 -33.65 -20.52 15.93
N LEU A 101 -34.87 -20.09 16.22
CA LEU A 101 -35.42 -18.78 15.86
C LEU A 101 -34.96 -17.66 16.80
N GLU A 102 -33.90 -17.89 17.59
CA GLU A 102 -33.15 -16.78 18.14
C GLU A 102 -32.20 -16.30 17.06
N LYS A 103 -32.61 -15.27 16.31
CA LYS A 103 -31.65 -14.29 15.81
C LYS A 103 -30.88 -13.80 17.03
N SER A 104 -29.79 -14.48 17.38
CA SER A 104 -29.06 -14.14 18.58
C SER A 104 -28.57 -12.71 18.38
N LYS A 105 -28.87 -11.85 19.34
CA LYS A 105 -28.38 -10.47 19.40
C LYS A 105 -26.88 -10.38 19.06
N GLU A 106 -26.14 -11.42 19.44
CA GLU A 106 -24.73 -11.63 19.12
C GLU A 106 -24.44 -11.65 17.60
N ILE A 107 -25.24 -12.30 16.77
CA ILE A 107 -25.04 -12.30 15.30
C ILE A 107 -25.29 -10.93 14.71
N GLU A 108 -26.29 -10.21 15.21
CA GLU A 108 -26.55 -8.83 14.77
C GLU A 108 -25.42 -7.88 15.21
N ASP A 109 -24.92 -8.03 16.44
CA ASP A 109 -23.77 -7.29 16.95
C ASP A 109 -22.50 -7.58 16.12
N ILE A 110 -22.25 -8.85 15.76
CA ILE A 110 -21.11 -9.24 14.91
C ILE A 110 -21.25 -8.64 13.50
N LYS A 111 -22.45 -8.67 12.90
CA LYS A 111 -22.70 -8.04 11.59
C LYS A 111 -22.43 -6.54 11.63
N LYS A 112 -22.88 -5.86 12.68
CA LYS A 112 -22.60 -4.44 12.90
C LYS A 112 -21.09 -4.18 12.98
N ASN A 113 -20.35 -4.97 13.75
CA ASN A 113 -18.90 -4.84 13.83
C ASN A 113 -18.23 -5.07 12.47
N ILE A 114 -18.71 -6.02 11.67
CA ILE A 114 -18.21 -6.24 10.30
C ILE A 114 -18.46 -5.01 9.42
N ASP A 115 -19.62 -4.38 9.50
CA ASP A 115 -19.91 -3.16 8.74
C ASP A 115 -19.03 -1.98 9.18
N GLU A 116 -18.77 -1.82 10.47
CA GLU A 116 -17.79 -0.84 10.97
C GLU A 116 -16.39 -1.11 10.43
N LEU A 117 -15.96 -2.37 10.39
CA LEU A 117 -14.68 -2.76 9.80
C LEU A 117 -14.63 -2.44 8.30
N LYS A 118 -15.71 -2.67 7.55
CA LYS A 118 -15.79 -2.33 6.11
C LYS A 118 -15.63 -0.84 5.89
N ILE A 119 -16.29 0.00 6.70
CA ILE A 119 -16.13 1.46 6.65
C ILE A 119 -14.68 1.85 6.90
N LEU A 120 -14.02 1.24 7.89
CA LEU A 120 -12.61 1.51 8.19
C LEU A 120 -11.69 1.12 7.02
N VAL A 121 -11.94 -0.02 6.37
CA VAL A 121 -11.17 -0.43 5.17
C VAL A 121 -11.34 0.58 4.05
N GLU A 122 -12.57 1.01 3.78
CA GLU A 122 -12.87 1.99 2.73
C GLU A 122 -12.23 3.35 3.01
N ALA A 123 -12.27 3.82 4.27
CA ALA A 123 -11.64 5.05 4.68
C ALA A 123 -10.10 4.99 4.53
N GLN A 124 -9.48 3.89 4.95
CA GLN A 124 -8.03 3.69 4.82
C GLN A 124 -7.59 3.61 3.35
N PHE A 125 -8.39 2.96 2.50
CA PHE A 125 -8.13 2.95 1.07
C PHE A 125 -8.18 4.37 0.46
N LYS A 126 -9.18 5.17 0.82
CA LYS A 126 -9.30 6.57 0.36
C LYS A 126 -8.12 7.42 0.80
N ALA A 127 -7.74 7.35 2.09
CA ALA A 127 -6.59 8.08 2.62
C ALA A 127 -5.28 7.74 1.88
N MET A 128 -5.06 6.47 1.56
CA MET A 128 -3.89 6.05 0.76
C MET A 128 -3.91 6.53 -0.69
N LYS A 129 -5.10 6.75 -1.27
CA LYS A 129 -5.24 7.29 -2.62
C LYS A 129 -4.85 8.77 -2.65
N GLU A 130 -5.30 9.55 -1.67
CA GLU A 130 -5.00 10.98 -1.53
C GLU A 130 -3.49 11.23 -1.35
N ILE A 131 -2.80 10.39 -0.55
CA ILE A 131 -1.33 10.45 -0.37
C ILE A 131 -0.57 10.30 -1.70
N LYS A 132 -1.12 9.58 -2.69
CA LYS A 132 -0.47 9.41 -4.00
C LYS A 132 -0.67 10.58 -4.95
N GLU A 133 -1.81 11.27 -4.87
CA GLU A 133 -2.14 12.40 -5.76
C GLU A 133 -1.35 13.65 -5.37
N ASP A 134 -1.14 13.88 -4.08
CA ASP A 134 -0.41 15.05 -3.58
C ASP A 134 1.12 14.96 -3.79
N GLN A 135 1.65 13.74 -3.95
CA GLN A 135 3.09 13.51 -4.14
C GLN A 135 3.60 13.78 -5.56
N GLY A 136 2.72 13.94 -6.56
CA GLY A 136 3.11 14.33 -7.92
C GLY A 136 3.69 15.75 -8.00
N ASN A 137 3.35 16.61 -7.04
CA ASN A 137 3.74 18.02 -7.01
C ASN A 137 4.99 18.31 -6.15
N ASN A 138 5.43 17.36 -5.32
CA ASN A 138 6.43 17.63 -4.28
C ASN A 138 7.88 17.22 -4.61
N LEU A 139 8.14 16.63 -5.79
CA LEU A 139 9.50 16.22 -6.20
C LEU A 139 10.10 17.09 -7.31
N THR A 140 9.53 18.26 -7.59
CA THR A 140 10.09 19.26 -8.53
C THR A 140 11.30 20.01 -7.97
N TYR A 141 11.86 19.57 -6.84
CA TYR A 141 13.08 20.13 -6.27
C TYR A 141 14.26 19.26 -6.68
N ILE A 142 14.83 19.60 -7.84
CA ILE A 142 16.26 19.60 -8.21
C ILE A 142 16.29 19.67 -9.75
N HIS A 143 16.35 20.91 -10.26
CA HIS A 143 16.84 21.23 -11.59
C HIS A 143 18.15 22.01 -11.44
#